data_AF-A0A7C5Q3B8-F1
#
_entry.id   AF-A0A7C5Q3B8-F1
#
_cell.length_a   1.000
_cell.length_b   1.000
_cell.length_c   1.000
_cell.angle_alpha   90.00
_cell.angle_beta   90.00
_cell.angle_gamma   90.00
#
_symmetry.space_group_name_H-M   'P 1'
#
loop_
_entity.id
_entity.type
_entity.pdbx_description
1 polymer ?
#
loop_
_entity_poly.entity_id
_entity_poly.type
_entity_poly.pdbx_seq_one_letter_code
_entity_poly.pdbx_strand_id
1 'polypeptide(L)'
;MSEKWERYREKIYELREIFRNRSEGGETDVDILLPGDSEYESPRGVPYVRIRYYINDHFHERKVELYEHHLKKELRDLINLIEHFIQEFEMEIDQSEYGGG
;
A
#
# COMPACT_ATOMS: atom_id res chain seq x y z
N MET A 1 5.11 22.88 0.31
CA MET A 1 4.08 22.63 1.33
C MET A 1 4.53 21.40 2.09
N SER A 2 4.84 21.52 3.38
CA SER A 2 5.19 20.34 4.19
C SER A 2 3.89 19.62 4.54
N GLU A 3 3.71 18.42 4.02
CA GLU A 3 2.53 17.60 4.32
C GLU A 3 2.53 17.21 5.79
N LYS A 4 1.39 17.38 6.48
CA LYS A 4 1.28 17.15 7.92
C LYS A 4 0.81 15.72 8.23
N TRP A 5 1.30 14.74 7.46
CA TRP A 5 0.94 13.34 7.61
C TRP A 5 1.29 12.81 9.01
N GLU A 6 2.32 13.37 9.66
CA GLU A 6 2.78 12.99 11.01
C GLU A 6 1.66 13.07 12.06
N ARG A 7 0.65 13.93 11.86
CA ARG A 7 -0.52 14.03 12.75
C ARG A 7 -1.41 12.79 12.73
N TYR A 8 -1.27 11.97 11.70
CA TYR A 8 -2.02 10.74 11.50
C TYR A 8 -1.18 9.49 11.79
N ARG A 9 -0.04 9.65 12.46
CA ARG A 9 0.92 8.57 12.70
C ARG A 9 0.30 7.35 13.39
N GLU A 10 -0.55 7.55 14.40
CA GLU A 10 -1.25 6.47 15.08
C GLU A 10 -2.16 5.69 14.12
N LYS A 11 -2.94 6.40 13.29
CA LYS A 11 -3.80 5.81 12.26
C LYS A 11 -2.98 5.02 11.22
N ILE A 12 -1.80 5.51 10.85
CA ILE A 12 -0.91 4.82 9.91
C ILE A 12 -0.36 3.53 10.53
N TYR A 13 0.03 3.55 11.81
CA TYR A 13 0.45 2.34 12.51
C TYR A 13 -0.67 1.32 12.63
N GLU A 14 -1.90 1.76 12.92
CA GLU A 14 -3.07 0.89 12.96
C GLU A 14 -3.35 0.26 11.58
N LEU A 15 -3.29 1.04 10.50
CA LEU A 15 -3.37 0.50 9.14
C LEU A 15 -2.27 -0.53 8.87
N ARG A 16 -1.02 -0.24 9.28
CA ARG A 16 0.11 -1.14 9.07
C ARG A 16 -0.11 -2.48 9.75
N GLU A 17 -0.62 -2.48 10.98
CA GLU A 17 -0.91 -3.70 11.72
C GLU A 17 -2.04 -4.51 11.06
N ILE A 18 -3.10 -3.83 10.61
CA ILE A 18 -4.23 -4.48 9.92
C ILE A 18 -3.76 -5.22 8.66
N PHE A 19 -2.97 -4.56 7.80
CA PHE A 19 -2.52 -5.16 6.54
C PHE A 19 -1.42 -6.21 6.76
N ARG A 20 -0.53 -6.01 7.73
CA ARG A 20 0.48 -7.01 8.10
C ARG A 20 -0.15 -8.33 8.52
N ASN A 21 -1.19 -8.30 9.37
CA ASN A 21 -1.89 -9.52 9.81
C ASN A 21 -2.65 -10.21 8.67
N ARG A 22 -3.00 -9.47 7.61
CA ARG A 22 -3.72 -10.00 6.45
C ARG A 22 -2.77 -10.61 5.41
N SER A 23 -1.56 -10.08 5.27
CA SER A 23 -0.57 -10.56 4.31
C SER A 23 0.11 -11.88 4.70
N GLU A 24 -0.10 -12.37 5.92
CA GLU A 24 0.42 -13.67 6.33
C GLU A 24 -0.22 -14.83 5.53
N GLY A 25 0.53 -15.38 4.57
CA GLY A 25 0.18 -16.61 3.84
C GLY A 25 -0.60 -16.41 2.54
N GLY A 26 -0.72 -15.17 2.04
CA GLY A 26 -1.37 -14.85 0.77
C GLY A 26 -0.40 -14.64 -0.40
N GLU A 27 -0.95 -14.53 -1.61
CA GLU A 27 -0.22 -14.17 -2.84
C GLU A 27 0.09 -12.67 -2.94
N THR A 28 -0.49 -11.87 -2.04
CA THR A 28 -0.31 -10.41 -1.99
C THR A 28 0.21 -9.98 -0.62
N ASP A 29 1.42 -9.42 -0.62
CA ASP A 29 2.05 -8.79 0.53
C ASP A 29 1.83 -7.28 0.50
N VAL A 30 1.40 -6.72 1.63
CA VAL A 30 1.03 -5.31 1.76
C VAL A 30 1.73 -4.72 2.97
N ASP A 31 2.68 -3.85 2.69
CA ASP A 31 3.42 -3.10 3.69
C ASP A 31 3.02 -1.64 3.69
N ILE A 32 3.09 -1.01 4.86
CA ILE A 32 2.92 0.44 5.00
C ILE A 32 4.21 1.00 5.59
N LEU A 33 4.90 1.82 4.80
CA LEU A 33 6.23 2.35 5.10
C LEU A 33 6.15 3.85 5.35
N LEU A 34 6.78 4.29 6.43
CA LEU A 34 6.83 5.68 6.86
C LEU A 34 8.22 6.27 6.61
N PRO A 35 8.33 7.59 6.40
CA PRO A 35 9.63 8.26 6.39
C PRO A 35 10.43 7.94 7.66
N GLY A 36 11.60 7.33 7.47
CA GLY A 36 12.47 6.86 8.56
C GLY A 36 12.47 5.34 8.79
N ASP A 37 11.57 4.58 8.15
CA ASP A 37 11.71 3.12 8.10
C ASP A 37 12.92 2.72 7.23
N SER A 38 13.59 1.61 7.56
CA SER A 38 14.82 1.17 6.86
C SER A 38 14.58 0.84 5.39
N GLU A 39 13.36 0.41 5.04
CA GLU A 39 12.94 0.05 3.68
C GLU A 39 12.17 1.18 2.98
N TYR A 40 12.17 2.39 3.54
CA TYR A 40 11.47 3.52 2.97
C TYR A 40 12.21 4.10 1.76
N GLU A 41 11.52 4.21 0.62
CA GLU A 41 12.16 4.60 -0.65
C GLU A 41 11.46 5.77 -1.38
N SER A 42 10.36 6.33 -0.84
CA SER A 42 9.68 7.43 -1.53
C SER A 42 10.46 8.74 -1.40
N PRO A 43 10.75 9.44 -2.51
CA PRO A 43 11.44 10.74 -2.48
C PRO A 43 10.57 11.88 -1.96
N ARG A 44 9.26 11.65 -1.74
CA ARG A 44 8.31 12.69 -1.32
C ARG A 44 8.31 12.95 0.19
N GLY A 45 8.84 12.03 0.99
CA GLY A 45 8.82 12.17 2.45
C GLY A 45 7.41 12.04 3.05
N VAL A 46 6.53 11.29 2.40
CA VAL A 46 5.22 10.87 2.91
C VAL A 46 5.12 9.35 3.05
N PRO A 47 4.28 8.82 3.95
CA PRO A 47 4.03 7.39 4.03
C PRO A 47 3.49 6.85 2.71
N TYR A 48 3.74 5.57 2.44
CA TYR A 48 3.19 4.91 1.27
C TYR A 48 2.84 3.47 1.57
N VAL A 49 1.91 2.93 0.79
CA VAL A 49 1.59 1.51 0.75
C VAL A 49 2.44 0.86 -0.32
N ARG A 50 3.15 -0.21 0.04
CA ARG A 50 3.89 -1.09 -0.87
C ARG A 50 3.08 -2.36 -1.04
N ILE A 51 2.63 -2.62 -2.26
CA ILE A 51 1.87 -3.82 -2.63
C ILE A 51 2.80 -4.69 -3.47
N ARG A 52 3.00 -5.94 -3.06
CA ARG A 52 3.75 -6.96 -3.80
C ARG A 52 2.82 -8.11 -4.12
N TYR A 53 2.56 -8.33 -5.40
CA TYR A 53 1.76 -9.45 -5.87
C TYR A 53 2.68 -10.51 -6.47
N TYR A 54 2.71 -11.70 -5.87
CA TYR A 54 3.57 -12.81 -6.26
C TYR A 54 2.86 -13.69 -7.28
N ILE A 55 3.48 -13.88 -8.44
CA ILE A 55 2.98 -14.75 -9.51
C ILE A 55 4.12 -15.65 -9.95
N ASN A 56 3.91 -16.98 -9.85
CA ASN A 56 4.92 -17.98 -10.12
C ASN A 56 6.22 -17.71 -9.32
N ASP A 57 7.35 -17.49 -10.01
CA ASP A 57 8.68 -17.25 -9.42
C ASP A 57 9.08 -15.76 -9.36
N HIS A 58 8.17 -14.83 -9.62
CA HIS A 58 8.45 -13.39 -9.53
C HIS A 58 7.33 -12.62 -8.84
N PHE A 59 7.56 -11.33 -8.57
CA PHE A 59 6.54 -10.44 -8.03
C PHE A 59 6.48 -9.14 -8.81
N HIS A 60 5.28 -8.58 -8.89
CA HIS A 60 5.05 -7.21 -9.32
C HIS A 60 4.91 -6.33 -8.08
N GLU A 61 5.51 -5.15 -8.10
CA GLU A 61 5.46 -4.20 -6.98
C GLU A 61 4.83 -2.87 -7.42
N ARG A 62 3.92 -2.36 -6.58
CA ARG A 62 3.33 -1.03 -6.72
C ARG A 62 3.45 -0.25 -5.42
N LYS A 63 3.86 1.01 -5.52
CA LYS A 63 3.93 1.96 -4.38
C LYS A 63 2.86 3.02 -4.54
N VAL A 64 2.05 3.24 -3.51
CA VAL A 64 0.97 4.22 -3.49
C VAL A 64 1.16 5.20 -2.34
N GLU A 65 1.38 6.46 -2.66
CA GLU A 65 1.69 7.50 -1.68
C GLU A 65 0.44 7.94 -0.89
N LEU A 66 0.54 7.92 0.44
CA LEU A 66 -0.50 8.32 1.37
C LEU A 66 -0.34 9.80 1.75
N TYR A 67 -0.74 10.67 0.84
CA TYR A 67 -0.85 12.10 1.07
C TYR A 67 -1.83 12.47 2.20
N GLU A 68 -1.69 13.68 2.75
CA GLU A 68 -2.50 14.16 3.89
C GLU A 68 -4.02 14.05 3.63
N HIS A 69 -4.46 14.31 2.39
CA HIS A 69 -5.87 14.26 2.02
C HIS A 69 -6.46 12.83 2.03
N HIS A 70 -5.62 11.80 1.82
CA HIS A 70 -6.03 10.42 2.04
C HIS A 70 -6.21 10.18 3.54
N LEU A 71 -5.22 10.55 4.35
CA LEU A 71 -5.19 10.29 5.80
C LEU A 71 -6.30 10.99 6.60
N LYS A 72 -6.90 12.05 6.02
CA LYS A 72 -8.10 12.72 6.54
C LYS A 72 -9.34 11.83 6.54
N LYS A 73 -9.39 10.79 5.69
CA LYS A 73 -10.49 9.83 5.66
C LYS A 73 -10.54 9.04 6.97
N GLU A 74 -11.72 8.50 7.27
CA GLU A 74 -11.87 7.57 8.37
C GLU A 74 -11.04 6.30 8.12
N LEU A 75 -10.65 5.60 9.19
CA LEU A 75 -9.81 4.41 9.08
C LEU A 75 -10.42 3.38 8.12
N ARG A 76 -11.73 3.14 8.24
CA ARG A 76 -12.45 2.19 7.38
C ARG A 76 -12.39 2.59 5.91
N ASP A 77 -12.53 3.87 5.59
CA ASP A 77 -12.42 4.37 4.22
C ASP A 77 -10.99 4.23 3.68
N LEU A 78 -9.97 4.38 4.53
CA LEU A 78 -8.58 4.12 4.15
C LEU A 78 -8.33 2.64 3.87
N ILE A 79 -8.88 1.75 4.69
CA ILE A 79 -8.80 0.30 4.45
C ILE A 79 -9.42 -0.04 3.10
N ASN A 80 -10.65 0.42 2.85
CA ASN A 80 -11.35 0.20 1.58
C ASN A 80 -10.57 0.77 0.38
N LEU A 81 -9.94 1.94 0.55
CA LEU A 81 -9.12 2.56 -0.49
C LEU A 81 -7.90 1.70 -0.83
N ILE A 82 -7.23 1.16 0.19
CA ILE A 82 -6.05 0.30 -0.02
C ILE A 82 -6.48 -1.04 -0.64
N GLU A 83 -7.60 -1.62 -0.20
CA GLU A 83 -8.19 -2.81 -0.83
C GLU A 83 -8.50 -2.57 -2.31
N HIS A 84 -9.07 -1.42 -2.65
CA HIS A 84 -9.30 -1.05 -4.03
C HIS A 84 -8.00 -1.02 -4.85
N PHE A 85 -6.93 -0.43 -4.32
CA PHE A 85 -5.63 -0.41 -5.00
C PHE A 85 -5.03 -1.81 -5.19
N ILE A 86 -5.21 -2.69 -4.21
CA ILE A 86 -4.77 -4.08 -4.31
C ILE A 86 -5.53 -4.79 -5.44
N GLN A 87 -6.86 -4.72 -5.43
CA GLN A 87 -7.69 -5.37 -6.45
C GLN A 87 -7.43 -4.82 -7.86
N GLU A 88 -7.31 -3.49 -8.01
CA GLU A 88 -6.94 -2.88 -9.30
C GLU A 88 -5.57 -3.35 -9.79
N PHE A 89 -4.60 -3.49 -8.88
CA PHE A 89 -3.27 -3.95 -9.23
C PHE A 89 -3.25 -5.43 -9.64
N GLU A 90 -3.92 -6.29 -8.89
CA GLU A 90 -4.07 -7.72 -9.23
C GLU A 90 -4.73 -7.89 -10.61
N MET A 91 -5.81 -7.15 -10.89
CA MET A 91 -6.47 -7.18 -12.20
C MET A 91 -5.58 -6.66 -13.34
N GLU A 92 -4.81 -5.61 -13.11
CA GLU A 92 -3.87 -5.06 -14.10
C GLU A 92 -2.79 -6.08 -14.47
N ILE A 93 -2.25 -6.78 -13.48
CA ILE A 93 -1.24 -7.82 -13.72
C ILE A 93 -1.86 -9.04 -14.38
N ASP A 94 -3.02 -9.52 -13.93
CA ASP A 94 -3.71 -10.67 -14.57
C ASP A 94 -4.01 -10.38 -16.06
N GLN A 95 -4.50 -9.17 -16.36
CA GLN A 95 -4.71 -8.74 -17.74
C GLN A 95 -3.39 -8.63 -18.54
N SER A 96 -2.30 -8.16 -17.92
CA SER A 96 -1.00 -8.07 -18.58
C SER A 96 -0.42 -9.45 -18.90
N GLU A 97 -0.51 -10.39 -17.96
CA GLU A 97 0.08 -11.72 -18.06
C GLU A 97 -0.76 -12.69 -18.93
N TYR A 98 -2.09 -12.53 -18.92
CA TYR A 98 -3.03 -13.45 -19.59
C TYR A 98 -3.90 -12.82 -20.67
N GLY A 99 -3.97 -11.49 -20.76
CA GLY A 99 -4.83 -10.76 -21.71
C GLY A 99 -4.18 -10.47 -23.07
N GLY A 100 -2.97 -10.97 -23.33
CA GLY A 100 -2.29 -10.88 -24.62
C GLY A 100 -2.81 -11.90 -25.64
N GLY A 101 -4.03 -11.67 -26.16
CA GLY A 101 -4.56 -12.33 -27.36
C GLY A 101 -4.30 -11.52 -28.62
#